data_AF-A0A4P7P1S2-F1
#
_entry.id   AF-A0A4P7P1S2-F1
#
_cell.length_a   1.000
_cell.length_b   1.000
_cell.length_c   1.000
_cell.angle_alpha   90.00
_cell.angle_beta   90.00
_cell.angle_gamma   90.00
#
_symmetry.space_group_name_H-M   'P 1'
#
loop_
_entity.id
_entity.type
_entity.pdbx_description
1 polymer ?
#
loop_
_entity_poly.entity_id
_entity_poly.type
_entity_poly.pdbx_seq_one_letter_code
_entity_poly.pdbx_strand_id
1 'polypeptide(L)'
;MNHLSLSTQIKAIRLNCRRGNSETELLLQAYIDLLAENPDPEALRELSTLVAENDQDLFHWLMTPAEAPHQYQTLIERIRQTYLKRA
;
A
#
# COMPACT_ATOMS: atom_id res chain seq x y z
N MET A 1 -6.70 24.15 -3.16
CA MET A 1 -6.18 22.78 -3.00
C MET A 1 -7.37 21.86 -2.77
N ASN A 2 -7.72 21.04 -3.77
CA ASN A 2 -8.88 20.15 -3.68
C ASN A 2 -8.54 18.99 -2.72
N HIS A 3 -9.03 19.04 -1.49
CA HIS A 3 -9.01 17.87 -0.61
C HIS A 3 -10.04 16.87 -1.14
N LEU A 4 -9.56 15.82 -1.82
CA LEU A 4 -10.41 14.68 -2.17
C LEU A 4 -10.95 14.07 -0.87
N SER A 5 -12.23 13.67 -0.86
CA SER A 5 -12.79 12.92 0.26
C SER A 5 -11.98 11.64 0.50
N LEU A 6 -11.88 11.19 1.75
CA LEU A 6 -11.20 9.95 2.14
C LEU A 6 -11.63 8.75 1.27
N SER A 7 -12.94 8.62 1.04
CA SER A 7 -13.52 7.58 0.19
C SER A 7 -13.02 7.64 -1.26
N THR A 8 -12.76 8.83 -1.79
CA THR A 8 -12.21 9.01 -3.14
C THR A 8 -10.72 8.64 -3.19
N GLN A 9 -9.96 9.00 -2.17
CA GLN A 9 -8.53 8.64 -2.07
C GLN A 9 -8.36 7.12 -1.98
N ILE A 10 -9.10 6.45 -1.10
CA ILE A 10 -9.06 4.98 -0.97
C ILE A 10 -9.44 4.29 -2.29
N LYS A 11 -10.46 4.78 -3.00
CA LYS A 11 -10.83 4.25 -4.32
C LYS A 11 -9.69 4.40 -5.33
N ALA A 12 -9.04 5.56 -5.39
CA ALA A 12 -7.90 5.78 -6.27
C ALA A 12 -6.73 4.84 -5.94
N ILE A 13 -6.40 4.67 -4.66
CA ILE A 13 -5.37 3.72 -4.22
C ILE A 13 -5.72 2.30 -4.63
N ARG A 14 -6.96 1.84 -4.37
CA ARG A 14 -7.41 0.49 -4.78
C ARG A 14 -7.26 0.25 -6.27
N LEU A 15 -7.57 1.24 -7.11
CA LEU A 15 -7.39 1.13 -8.55
C LEU A 15 -5.91 0.96 -8.95
N ASN A 16 -4.99 1.71 -8.31
CA ASN A 16 -3.55 1.58 -8.56
C ASN A 16 -2.95 0.28 -7.98
N CYS A 17 -3.63 -0.38 -7.04
CA CYS A 17 -3.20 -1.68 -6.53
C CYS A 17 -3.55 -2.85 -7.46
N ARG A 18 -4.48 -2.69 -8.40
CA ARG A 18 -4.89 -3.75 -9.34
C ARG A 18 -3.77 -4.01 -10.35
N ARG A 19 -3.09 -5.15 -10.20
CA ARG A 19 -1.90 -5.52 -10.99
C ARG A 19 -1.82 -7.03 -11.18
N GLY A 20 -1.05 -7.49 -12.16
CA GLY A 20 -1.05 -8.90 -12.58
C GLY A 20 -0.47 -9.93 -11.60
N ASN A 21 -0.18 -9.58 -10.34
CA ASN A 21 0.42 -10.47 -9.34
C ASN A 21 -0.43 -10.52 -8.05
N SER A 22 -1.00 -11.71 -7.76
CA SER A 22 -1.93 -11.89 -6.66
C SER A 22 -1.32 -11.65 -5.28
N GLU A 23 -0.03 -11.96 -5.11
CA GLU A 23 0.66 -11.82 -3.82
C GLU A 23 0.76 -10.36 -3.37
N THR A 24 1.17 -9.46 -4.27
CA THR A 24 1.20 -8.01 -3.99
C THR A 24 -0.20 -7.48 -3.74
N GLU A 25 -1.17 -7.89 -4.57
CA GLU A 25 -2.56 -7.44 -4.41
C GLU A 25 -3.10 -7.79 -3.02
N LEU A 26 -2.87 -9.02 -2.53
CA LEU A 26 -3.30 -9.45 -1.20
C LEU A 26 -2.63 -8.65 -0.08
N LEU A 27 -1.32 -8.41 -0.17
CA LEU A 27 -0.57 -7.61 0.79
C LEU A 27 -1.12 -6.18 0.87
N LEU A 28 -1.25 -5.51 -0.28
CA LEU A 28 -1.75 -4.14 -0.36
C LEU A 28 -3.22 -4.05 0.08
N GLN A 29 -4.05 -5.02 -0.30
CA GLN A 29 -5.47 -5.06 0.05
C GLN A 29 -5.66 -5.14 1.57
N ALA A 30 -4.88 -5.97 2.27
CA ALA A 30 -4.94 -6.05 3.73
C ALA A 30 -4.66 -4.69 4.40
N TYR A 31 -3.69 -3.93 3.90
CA TYR A 31 -3.35 -2.62 4.44
C TYR A 31 -4.37 -1.53 4.08
N ILE A 32 -4.93 -1.57 2.86
CA ILE A 32 -6.00 -0.65 2.47
C ILE A 32 -7.24 -0.84 3.34
N ASP A 33 -7.61 -2.08 3.65
CA ASP A 33 -8.76 -2.36 4.51
C ASP A 33 -8.53 -1.85 5.93
N LEU A 34 -7.32 -1.99 6.48
CA LEU A 34 -6.94 -1.35 7.74
C LEU A 34 -7.14 0.17 7.69
N LEU A 35 -6.67 0.84 6.64
CA LEU A 35 -6.82 2.30 6.48
C LEU A 35 -8.27 2.73 6.19
N ALA A 36 -9.11 1.83 5.68
CA ALA A 36 -10.54 2.09 5.51
C ALA A 36 -11.30 2.04 6.84
N GLU A 37 -10.90 1.14 7.74
CA GLU A 37 -11.45 1.01 9.09
C GLU A 37 -10.92 2.09 10.03
N ASN A 38 -9.61 2.38 9.96
CA ASN A 38 -8.93 3.38 10.78
C ASN A 38 -8.11 4.33 9.88
N PRO A 39 -8.72 5.45 9.44
CA PRO A 39 -8.08 6.36 8.51
C PRO A 39 -6.89 7.11 9.11
N ASP A 40 -5.74 6.96 8.48
CA ASP A 40 -4.52 7.70 8.77
C ASP A 40 -4.10 8.50 7.52
N PRO A 41 -4.24 9.83 7.52
CA PRO A 41 -3.91 10.68 6.36
C PRO A 41 -2.44 10.59 5.92
N GLU A 42 -1.51 10.37 6.84
CA GLU A 42 -0.09 10.25 6.51
C GLU A 42 0.16 8.91 5.81
N ALA A 43 -0.33 7.82 6.39
CA ALA A 43 -0.22 6.49 5.79
C ALA A 43 -0.91 6.40 4.41
N LEU A 44 -2.04 7.08 4.22
CA LEU A 44 -2.72 7.15 2.91
C LEU A 44 -1.87 7.86 1.86
N ARG A 45 -1.17 8.94 2.25
CA ARG A 45 -0.27 9.68 1.37
C ARG A 45 0.95 8.83 1.00
N GLU A 46 1.58 8.20 1.98
CA GLU A 46 2.73 7.32 1.76
C GLU A 46 2.35 6.12 0.87
N LEU A 47 1.20 5.50 1.16
CA LEU A 47 0.69 4.40 0.35
C LEU A 47 0.39 4.84 -1.07
N SER A 48 -0.23 6.01 -1.26
CA SER A 48 -0.49 6.56 -2.60
C SER A 48 0.79 6.80 -3.39
N THR A 49 1.89 7.18 -2.74
CA THR A 49 3.19 7.33 -3.38
C THR A 49 3.77 5.96 -3.74
N LEU A 50 3.74 5.00 -2.82
CA LEU A 50 4.28 3.66 -3.03
C LEU A 50 3.55 2.91 -4.18
N VAL A 51 2.22 2.97 -4.24
CA VAL A 51 1.44 2.21 -5.24
C VAL A 51 1.54 2.79 -6.65
N ALA A 52 2.08 4.02 -6.78
CA ALA A 52 2.37 4.65 -8.06
C ALA A 52 3.70 4.18 -8.68
N GLU A 53 4.51 3.44 -7.92
CA GLU A 53 5.72 2.78 -8.43
C GLU A 53 5.36 1.63 -9.36
N ASN A 54 6.28 1.26 -10.24
CA ASN A 54 6.04 0.20 -11.22
C ASN A 54 5.86 -1.17 -10.57
N ASP A 55 5.16 -2.07 -11.27
CA ASP A 55 4.77 -3.38 -10.74
C ASP A 55 5.95 -4.28 -10.36
N GLN A 56 7.06 -4.20 -11.09
CA GLN A 56 8.22 -5.04 -10.86
C GLN A 56 8.92 -4.62 -9.56
N ASP A 57 9.18 -3.32 -9.38
CA ASP A 57 9.80 -2.79 -8.19
C ASP A 57 8.91 -3.00 -6.97
N LEU A 58 7.61 -2.73 -7.08
CA LEU A 58 6.71 -2.91 -5.94
C LEU A 58 6.62 -4.37 -5.51
N PHE A 59 6.52 -5.31 -6.46
CA PHE A 59 6.56 -6.74 -6.16
C PHE A 59 7.88 -7.11 -5.48
N HIS A 60 9.00 -6.72 -6.07
CA HIS A 60 10.33 -7.04 -5.54
C HIS A 60 10.53 -6.52 -4.11
N TRP A 61 10.17 -5.26 -3.83
CA TRP A 61 10.29 -4.67 -2.50
C TRP A 61 9.35 -5.29 -1.48
N LEU A 62 8.13 -5.66 -1.89
CA LEU A 62 7.21 -6.36 -1.00
C LEU A 62 7.66 -7.77 -0.68
N MET A 63 8.42 -8.43 -1.55
CA MET A 63 9.01 -9.75 -1.29
C MET A 63 10.32 -9.65 -0.50
N THR A 64 11.14 -8.64 -0.80
CA THR A 64 12.44 -8.38 -0.18
C THR A 64 12.52 -6.94 0.37
N PRO A 65 11.94 -6.66 1.55
CA PRO A 65 11.88 -5.30 2.12
C PRO A 65 13.22 -4.61 2.30
N ALA A 66 14.29 -5.36 2.53
CA ALA A 66 15.63 -4.83 2.72
C ALA A 66 16.19 -4.13 1.45
N GLU A 67 15.66 -4.45 0.27
CA GLU A 67 16.06 -3.86 -1.01
C GLU A 67 15.20 -2.64 -1.39
N ALA A 68 14.17 -2.33 -0.59
CA ALA A 68 13.34 -1.15 -0.82
C ALA A 68 14.10 0.15 -0.50
N PRO A 69 13.82 1.25 -1.24
CA PRO A 69 14.25 2.58 -0.85
C PRO A 69 13.91 2.89 0.61
N HIS A 70 14.83 3.55 1.33
CA HIS A 70 14.69 3.80 2.76
C HIS A 70 13.35 4.46 3.14
N GLN A 71 12.81 5.33 2.29
CA GLN A 71 11.51 5.98 2.48
C GLN A 71 10.31 5.00 2.50
N TYR A 72 10.44 3.82 1.88
CA TYR A 72 9.36 2.83 1.79
C TYR A 72 9.53 1.68 2.77
N GLN A 73 10.71 1.47 3.38
CA GLN A 73 10.99 0.30 4.23
C GLN A 73 10.00 0.18 5.39
N THR A 74 9.78 1.26 6.14
CA THR A 74 8.82 1.27 7.25
C THR A 74 7.39 0.96 6.79
N LEU A 75 6.97 1.52 5.65
CA LEU A 75 5.64 1.29 5.09
C LEU A 75 5.46 -0.16 4.61
N ILE A 76 6.45 -0.69 3.88
CA ILE A 76 6.45 -2.08 3.40
C ILE A 76 6.37 -3.07 4.55
N GLU A 77 7.14 -2.84 5.62
CA GLU A 77 7.08 -3.68 6.81
C GLU A 77 5.68 -3.61 7.46
N ARG A 78 5.08 -2.42 7.58
CA ARG A 78 3.71 -2.27 8.07
C ARG A 78 2.70 -3.04 7.21
N ILE A 79 2.82 -2.97 5.89
CA ILE A 79 1.95 -3.70 4.95
C ILE A 79 2.05 -5.21 5.20
N ARG A 80 3.28 -5.75 5.22
CA ARG A 80 3.53 -7.18 5.45
C ARG A 80 3.01 -7.65 6.80
N GLN A 81 3.29 -6.90 7.87
CA GLN A 81 2.81 -7.22 9.21
C GLN A 81 1.28 -7.16 9.31
N THR A 82 0.64 -6.23 8.60
CA THR A 82 -0.84 -6.13 8.57
C THR A 82 -1.45 -7.36 7.91
N TYR A 83 -0.88 -7.83 6.81
CA TYR A 83 -1.31 -9.06 6.16
C TYR A 83 -1.13 -10.29 7.07
N LEU A 84 0.05 -10.46 7.68
CA LEU A 84 0.34 -11.59 8.57
C LEU A 84 -0.56 -11.64 9.82
N LYS A 85 -1.03 -10.49 10.33
CA LYS A 85 -1.95 -10.44 11.46
C LYS A 85 -3.40 -10.77 11.08
N ARG A 86 -3.73 -10.72 9.79
CA ARG A 86 -5.08 -10.99 9.26
C ARG A 86 -5.22 -12.39 8.65
N ALA A 87 -4.12 -13.04 8.29
CA ALA A 87 -4.05 -14.42 7.78
C ALA A 87 -4.14 -15.44 8.91
#